data_AF-A0A3D2JNY0-F1
#
_entry.id   AF-A0A3D2JNY0-F1
#
_cell.length_a   1.000
_cell.length_b   1.000
_cell.length_c   1.000
_cell.angle_alpha   90.00
_cell.angle_beta   90.00
_cell.angle_gamma   90.00
#
_symmetry.space_group_name_H-M   'P 1'
#
loop_
_entity.id
_entity.type
_entity.pdbx_description
1 polymer ?
#
loop_
_entity_poly.entity_id
_entity_poly.type
_entity_poly.pdbx_seq_one_letter_code
_entity_poly.pdbx_strand_id
1 'polypeptide(L)' 'MTKRIVIAGCAQEVSTFNPVFSTYEDFNVAFGQNVIEKSLGKNSEVAGMVEVLGAAGGFEVVGAYSAGA' A
#
# COMPACT_ATOMS: atom_id res chain seq x y z
N MET A 1 -1.13 -25.42 5.27
CA MET A 1 -2.06 -24.62 4.45
C MET A 1 -1.50 -23.22 4.34
N THR A 2 -1.49 -22.62 3.15
CA THR A 2 -1.09 -21.23 2.94
C THR A 2 -2.24 -20.31 3.34
N LYS A 3 -1.97 -19.28 4.15
CA LYS A 3 -2.95 -18.26 4.54
C LYS A 3 -2.85 -17.06 3.60
N ARG A 4 -3.97 -16.46 3.23
CA ARG A 4 -4.00 -15.31 2.32
C ARG A 4 -4.16 -14.02 3.13
N ILE A 5 -3.27 -13.06 2.91
CA ILE A 5 -3.28 -11.75 3.58
C ILE A 5 -3.50 -10.68 2.53
N VAL A 6 -4.57 -9.90 2.70
CA VAL A 6 -4.85 -8.75 1.83
C VAL A 6 -4.11 -7.53 2.34
N ILE A 7 -3.42 -6.81 1.46
CA ILE A 7 -2.74 -5.54 1.77
C ILE A 7 -3.33 -4.41 0.92
N ALA A 8 -3.62 -3.30 1.60
CA ALA A 8 -4.01 -2.02 1.02
C ALA A 8 -3.09 -0.91 1.59
N GLY A 9 -3.00 0.21 0.88
CA GLY A 9 -2.19 1.36 1.30
C GLY A 9 -2.99 2.66 1.32
N CYS A 10 -2.72 3.51 2.31
CA CYS A 10 -3.26 4.86 2.40
C CYS A 10 -2.20 5.77 3.01
N ALA A 11 -1.77 6.79 2.26
CA ALA A 11 -0.88 7.83 2.75
C ALA A 11 -1.47 9.19 2.34
N GLN A 12 -2.05 9.89 3.30
CA GLN A 12 -2.51 11.27 3.15
C GLN A 12 -2.55 11.89 4.53
N GLU A 13 -2.00 13.09 4.67
CA GLU A 13 -2.18 13.89 5.87
C GLU A 13 -3.15 15.04 5.57
N VAL A 14 -4.15 15.20 6.43
CA VAL A 14 -5.18 16.24 6.27
C VAL A 14 -4.84 17.48 7.07
N SER A 15 -5.04 18.65 6.48
CA SER A 15 -4.90 19.94 7.16
C SER A 15 -6.26 20.63 7.21
N THR A 16 -6.89 20.60 8.39
CA THR A 16 -8.27 21.09 8.61
C THR A 16 -8.50 22.53 8.16
N PHE A 17 -7.47 23.37 8.20
CA PHE A 17 -7.54 24.78 7.84
C PHE A 17 -6.96 25.10 6.46
N ASN A 18 -6.45 24.10 5.73
CA ASN A 18 -6.00 24.29 4.36
C ASN A 18 -7.24 24.47 3.45
N PRO A 19 -7.39 25.61 2.78
CA PRO A 19 -8.53 25.85 1.90
C PRO A 19 -8.45 25.05 0.58
N VAL A 20 -7.31 24.41 0.29
CA VAL A 20 -7.10 23.62 -0.91
C VAL A 20 -7.51 22.17 -0.64
N PHE A 21 -8.52 21.71 -1.37
CA PHE A 21 -8.94 20.31 -1.34
C PHE A 21 -7.98 19.43 -2.12
N SER A 22 -7.67 18.25 -1.58
CA SER A 22 -7.09 17.17 -2.38
C SER A 22 -8.11 16.67 -3.40
N THR A 23 -7.64 16.48 -4.62
CA THR A 23 -8.37 15.93 -5.76
C THR A 23 -7.84 14.52 -6.07
N TYR A 24 -8.49 13.79 -6.97
CA TYR A 24 -8.04 12.44 -7.32
C TYR A 24 -6.67 12.48 -8.03
N GLU A 25 -6.43 13.55 -8.77
CA GLU A 25 -5.22 13.82 -9.54
C GLU A 25 -3.98 14.01 -8.66
N ASP A 26 -4.17 14.32 -7.38
CA ASP A 26 -3.08 14.44 -6.40
C ASP A 26 -2.57 13.07 -5.92
N PHE A 27 -3.31 11.99 -6.17
CA PHE A 27 -2.97 10.65 -5.67
C PHE A 27 -2.21 9.81 -6.69
N ASN A 28 -1.15 9.17 -6.21
CA ASN A 28 -0.53 8.02 -6.86
C ASN A 28 -1.30 6.75 -6.49
N VAL A 29 -2.01 6.18 -7.46
CA VAL A 29 -2.85 5.00 -7.25
C VAL A 29 -2.21 3.70 -7.77
N ALA A 30 -2.50 2.61 -7.08
CA ALA A 30 -2.15 1.25 -7.49
C ALA A 30 -3.27 0.27 -7.13
N PHE A 31 -3.47 -0.73 -7.99
CA PHE A 31 -4.54 -1.72 -7.85
C PHE A 31 -4.02 -3.14 -8.01
N GLY A 32 -4.61 -4.09 -7.31
CA GLY A 32 -4.25 -5.50 -7.35
C GLY A 32 -2.78 -5.70 -6.99
N GLN A 33 -2.13 -6.59 -7.72
CA GLN A 33 -0.72 -6.94 -7.48
C GLN A 33 0.24 -5.75 -7.64
N ASN A 34 -0.14 -4.71 -8.40
CA ASN A 34 0.67 -3.49 -8.54
C ASN A 34 0.90 -2.77 -7.21
N VAL A 35 0.03 -2.97 -6.19
CA VAL A 35 0.26 -2.44 -4.83
C VAL A 35 1.55 -2.99 -4.23
N ILE A 36 1.85 -4.26 -4.49
CA ILE A 36 3.03 -4.94 -3.97
C ILE A 36 4.23 -4.63 -4.87
N GLU A 37 4.09 -4.83 -6.18
CA GLU A 37 5.19 -4.64 -7.15
C GLU A 37 5.76 -3.23 -7.12
N LYS A 38 4.92 -2.20 -6.99
CA LYS A 38 5.37 -0.80 -6.88
C LYS A 38 6.00 -0.47 -5.53
N SER A 39 5.83 -1.31 -4.51
CA SER A 39 6.35 -1.07 -3.16
C SER A 39 7.70 -1.76 -2.92
N LEU A 40 8.00 -2.85 -3.64
CA LEU A 40 9.24 -3.60 -3.48
C LEU A 40 10.49 -2.70 -3.63
N GLY A 41 11.45 -2.87 -2.72
CA GLY A 41 12.69 -2.09 -2.68
C GLY A 41 12.55 -0.67 -2.15
N LYS A 42 11.34 -0.23 -1.78
CA LYS A 42 11.11 1.06 -1.12
C LYS A 42 11.11 0.89 0.39
N ASN A 43 11.57 1.93 1.10
CA ASN A 43 11.38 2.02 2.55
C ASN A 43 9.95 2.48 2.87
N SER A 44 9.00 1.55 2.81
CA SER A 44 7.57 1.81 3.05
C SER A 44 6.93 0.68 3.86
N GLU A 45 5.81 0.97 4.50
CA GLU A 45 5.06 0.03 5.33
C GLU A 45 4.58 -1.20 4.53
N VAL A 46 4.13 -0.97 3.29
CA VAL A 46 3.71 -2.04 2.38
C VAL A 46 4.89 -2.96 2.03
N ALA A 47 6.05 -2.37 1.70
CA ALA A 47 7.25 -3.15 1.39
C ALA A 47 7.70 -3.98 2.59
N GLY A 48 7.79 -3.36 3.77
CA GLY A 48 8.19 -4.04 4.99
C GLY A 48 7.25 -5.19 5.36
N MET A 49 5.94 -5.01 5.22
CA MET A 49 4.98 -6.08 5.50
C MET A 49 5.12 -7.25 4.51
N VAL A 50 5.31 -6.97 3.22
CA VAL A 50 5.54 -7.99 2.20
C VAL A 50 6.82 -8.78 2.50
N GLU A 51 7.90 -8.10 2.88
CA GLU A 51 9.16 -8.74 3.25
C GLU A 51 9.04 -9.62 4.49
N VAL A 52 8.38 -9.14 5.55
CA VAL A 52 8.17 -9.90 6.79
C VAL A 52 7.31 -11.14 6.55
N LEU A 53 6.19 -11.00 5.82
CA LEU A 53 5.32 -12.13 5.50
C LEU A 53 6.00 -13.14 4.58
N GLY A 54 6.77 -12.66 3.60
CA GLY A 54 7.58 -13.50 2.72
C GLY A 54 8.62 -14.31 3.47
N ALA A 55 9.34 -13.67 4.41
CA ALA A 55 10.35 -14.32 5.24
C ALA A 55 9.75 -15.31 6.25
N ALA A 56 8.58 -15.01 6.82
CA ALA A 56 7.91 -15.91 7.76
C ALA A 56 7.39 -17.19 7.08
N GLY A 57 7.04 -17.11 5.79
CA GLY A 57 6.52 -18.23 5.01
C GLY A 57 5.10 -18.66 5.41
N GLY A 58 4.46 -19.47 4.56
CA GLY A 58 3.08 -19.92 4.80
C GLY A 58 2.00 -18.86 4.56
N PHE A 59 2.39 -17.72 3.97
CA PHE A 59 1.49 -16.64 3.57
C PHE A 59 1.55 -16.38 2.06
N GLU A 60 0.39 -16.08 1.48
CA GLU A 60 0.23 -15.48 0.16
C GLU A 60 -0.23 -14.04 0.38
N VAL A 61 0.53 -13.06 -0.13
CA VAL A 61 0.16 -11.64 -0.02
C VAL A 61 -0.59 -11.23 -1.29
N VAL A 62 -1.78 -10.65 -1.10
CA VAL A 62 -2.67 -10.23 -2.19
C VAL A 62 -2.85 -8.72 -2.12
N GLY A 63 -2.47 -8.01 -3.17
CA GLY A 63 -2.67 -6.57 -3.25
C GLY A 63 -4.12 -6.19 -3.54
N ALA A 64 -4.63 -5.16 -2.85
CA ALA A 64 -5.96 -4.60 -3.05
C ALA A 64 -5.89 -3.23 -3.76
N TYR A 65 -5.94 -2.13 -3.01
CA TYR A 65 -5.84 -0.77 -3.51
C TYR A 65 -4.85 0.01 -2.66
N SER A 66 -4.08 0.90 -3.28
CA SER A 66 -3.21 1.84 -2.59
C SER A 66 -3.36 3.23 -3.18
N ALA A 67 -3.43 4.24 -2.32
CA ALA A 67 -3.45 5.64 -2.68
C ALA A 67 -2.53 6.45 -1.77
N GLY A 68 -1.63 7.23 -2.36
CA GLY A 68 -0.74 8.15 -1.64
C GLY A 68 -0.70 9.53 -2.28
N ALA A 69 -0.85 10.59 -1.48
CA ALA A 69 -0.75 12.00 -1.87
C ALA A 69 0.15 12.77 -0.89
#